data_AF-A0A1V5KTZ7-F1
#
_entry.id   AF-A0A1V5KTZ7-F1
#
_cell.length_a   1.000
_cell.length_b   1.000
_cell.length_c   1.000
_cell.angle_alpha   90.00
_cell.angle_beta   90.00
_cell.angle_gamma   90.00
#
_symmetry.space_group_name_H-M   'P 1'
#
loop_
_entity.id
_entity.type
_entity.pdbx_description
1 polymer ?
#
loop_
_entity_poly.entity_id
_entity_poly.type
_entity_poly.pdbx_seq_one_letter_code
_entity_poly.pdbx_strand_id
1 'polypeptide(L)'
;MSTVHSWDDPRIFHKEAVTLKHGFAVELHAPAPFRYREVDGVRVYGLKHYRRRLFRCLNWLRLAVRAWRSKAKVYHFHDPELIPLGVLLKLLKRRKVVYDVHEHNYMTIRTREWIPKPLRGLAAGLVERLEQACAGIFSGVITADGELAKKFSGARLVTVVRNFPLISFGQDYLDAGSCDGRSGKEPLVIYVGVMGKERGLETVLETMPLVREKIPGASCLLVGRVSPKGLSQEHRRKLKEFQEKGLIRIAGQVGYGDVMGFLARCRVGWTPFPPIPKHLYGIGTKLTEYMALALPVVASDYGEGAAVVRTENCGILVSPLDPGDHARAVVELLTRRDLAGELGNNGRQAFLARYNWESQAAGLLVFYRKLLEDEEPKRLLGLIKEDLTRAMSPVTGKSFWVKAGRFIQKPGIWAVLGYRLGHFLYLRRFLPARLLLMLYRILVLLPLKLLTGIEIYPETKIGSGFYIEHYGCIFIAPTAVIGRNCTIFQGVTVGVALGGRKAGVIGDNVIICAGAKIIGDIVVGDNVVIGANTVVTRDVEDNVIVAGVPAVVIGRRD
;
A
#
# COMPACT_ATOMS: atom_id res chain seq x y z
N MET A 1 -7.77 3.74 -13.51
CA MET A 1 -9.00 4.04 -14.29
C MET A 1 -9.82 5.05 -13.52
N SER A 2 -10.22 6.15 -14.15
CA SER A 2 -11.09 7.13 -13.51
C SER A 2 -12.16 7.71 -14.44
N THR A 3 -13.30 8.08 -13.89
CA THR A 3 -14.41 8.79 -14.54
C THR A 3 -14.53 10.23 -14.07
N VAL A 4 -13.85 10.59 -12.98
CA VAL A 4 -13.91 11.91 -12.34
C VAL A 4 -12.62 12.70 -12.54
N HIS A 5 -11.47 12.06 -12.32
CA HIS A 5 -10.16 12.70 -12.42
C HIS A 5 -9.73 12.87 -13.87
N SER A 6 -9.09 13.99 -14.20
CA SER A 6 -8.56 14.22 -15.54
C SER A 6 -7.35 13.32 -15.80
N TRP A 7 -7.00 13.18 -17.08
CA TRP A 7 -5.87 12.36 -17.51
C TRP A 7 -4.50 12.86 -17.01
N ASP A 8 -4.39 14.14 -16.66
CA ASP A 8 -3.20 14.84 -16.16
C ASP A 8 -3.26 15.05 -14.64
N ASP A 9 -4.06 14.25 -13.92
CA ASP A 9 -4.17 14.36 -12.46
C ASP A 9 -2.78 14.17 -11.78
N PRO A 10 -2.36 15.08 -10.88
CA PRO A 10 -1.04 15.03 -10.28
C PRO A 10 -0.72 13.77 -9.49
N ARG A 11 -1.73 13.11 -8.90
CA ARG A 11 -1.54 11.86 -8.15
C ARG A 11 -1.62 10.65 -9.09
N ILE A 12 -2.62 10.62 -9.96
CA ILE A 12 -2.89 9.43 -10.77
C ILE A 12 -1.88 9.30 -11.90
N PHE A 13 -1.67 10.37 -12.68
CA PHE A 13 -0.82 10.31 -13.86
C PHE A 13 0.65 10.55 -13.51
N HIS A 14 0.97 11.78 -13.08
CA HIS A 14 2.35 12.23 -12.87
C HIS A 14 3.11 11.45 -11.78
N LYS A 15 2.38 10.73 -10.92
CA LYS A 15 2.92 10.01 -9.78
C LYS A 15 2.68 8.51 -9.92
N GLU A 16 1.47 8.01 -9.72
CA GLU A 16 1.19 6.57 -9.72
C GLU A 16 1.48 5.89 -11.07
N ALA A 17 0.89 6.38 -12.16
CA ALA A 17 1.05 5.76 -13.49
C ALA A 17 2.49 5.84 -13.99
N VAL A 18 3.14 7.01 -13.84
CA VAL A 18 4.54 7.21 -14.20
C VAL A 18 5.47 6.33 -13.36
N THR A 19 5.20 6.12 -12.07
CA THR A 19 5.98 5.19 -11.24
C THR A 19 5.82 3.75 -11.70
N LEU A 20 4.59 3.31 -11.95
CA LEU A 20 4.29 1.93 -12.32
C LEU A 20 4.85 1.55 -13.70
N LYS A 21 5.06 2.51 -14.60
CA LYS A 21 5.59 2.23 -15.94
C LYS A 21 6.97 1.55 -15.91
N HIS A 22 7.76 1.77 -14.85
CA HIS A 22 9.10 1.20 -14.70
C HIS A 22 9.12 -0.32 -14.48
N GLY A 23 7.96 -0.94 -14.26
CA GLY A 23 7.83 -2.41 -14.18
C GLY A 23 6.60 -2.98 -14.89
N PHE A 24 5.73 -2.12 -15.44
CA PHE A 24 4.43 -2.53 -15.98
C PHE A 24 4.09 -1.78 -17.27
N ALA A 25 3.39 -2.45 -18.18
CA ALA A 25 2.72 -1.76 -19.29
C ALA A 25 1.44 -1.09 -18.75
N VAL A 26 1.47 0.23 -18.57
CA VAL A 26 0.39 1.00 -17.93
C VAL A 26 -0.55 1.62 -18.96
N GLU A 27 -1.85 1.46 -18.72
CA GLU A 27 -2.92 2.14 -19.45
C GLU A 27 -3.77 3.00 -18.51
N LEU A 28 -3.80 4.30 -18.77
CA LEU A 28 -4.66 5.22 -18.04
C LEU A 28 -5.93 5.48 -18.86
N HIS A 29 -7.09 5.18 -18.28
CA HIS A 29 -8.38 5.52 -18.86
C HIS A 29 -9.03 6.60 -18.00
N ALA A 30 -9.13 7.83 -18.53
CA ALA A 30 -9.57 9.01 -17.78
C ALA A 30 -10.17 10.09 -18.71
N PRO A 31 -11.03 11.00 -18.21
CA PRO A 31 -11.43 12.22 -18.93
C PRO A 31 -10.26 12.96 -19.58
N ALA A 32 -10.31 13.11 -20.91
CA ALA A 32 -9.27 13.80 -21.68
C ALA A 32 -9.86 14.51 -22.91
N PRO A 33 -9.21 15.58 -23.42
CA PRO A 33 -9.63 16.26 -24.66
C PRO A 33 -9.28 15.48 -25.94
N PHE A 34 -8.60 14.33 -25.82
CA PHE A 34 -8.17 13.48 -26.93
C PHE A 34 -8.67 12.04 -26.76
N ARG A 35 -8.64 11.23 -27.83
CA ARG A 35 -9.05 9.80 -27.77
C ARG A 35 -7.95 8.89 -27.24
N TYR A 36 -6.72 9.10 -27.70
CA TYR A 36 -5.55 8.33 -27.31
C TYR A 36 -4.31 9.23 -27.40
N ARG A 37 -3.39 9.09 -26.45
CA ARG A 37 -2.05 9.66 -26.51
C ARG A 37 -1.12 8.81 -25.65
N GLU A 38 0.13 8.67 -26.07
CA GLU A 38 1.19 8.16 -25.21
C GLU A 38 1.96 9.35 -24.64
N VAL A 39 2.04 9.44 -23.32
CA VAL A 39 2.70 10.54 -22.60
C VAL A 39 3.58 9.91 -21.53
N ASP A 40 4.86 10.28 -21.51
CA ASP A 40 5.87 9.73 -20.59
C ASP A 40 5.91 8.19 -20.55
N GLY A 41 5.65 7.51 -21.68
CA GLY A 41 5.61 6.05 -21.76
C GLY A 41 4.35 5.40 -21.15
N VAL A 42 3.34 6.19 -20.81
CA VAL A 42 2.03 5.72 -20.35
C VAL A 42 1.00 5.89 -21.48
N ARG A 43 0.26 4.82 -21.78
CA ARG A 43 -0.81 4.84 -22.79
C ARG A 43 -2.08 5.43 -22.19
N VAL A 44 -2.47 6.62 -22.61
CA VAL A 44 -3.64 7.36 -22.10
C VAL A 44 -4.79 7.26 -23.08
N TYR A 45 -5.89 6.64 -22.66
CA TYR A 45 -7.14 6.50 -23.41
C TYR A 45 -8.21 7.44 -22.85
N GLY A 46 -8.53 8.49 -23.60
CA GLY A 46 -9.47 9.51 -23.18
C GLY A 46 -10.91 9.02 -23.06
N LEU A 47 -11.60 9.57 -22.07
CA LEU A 47 -13.05 9.53 -21.89
C LEU A 47 -13.65 10.91 -22.16
N LYS A 48 -14.89 10.95 -22.63
CA LYS A 48 -15.59 12.21 -22.91
C LYS A 48 -15.83 12.95 -21.59
N HIS A 49 -15.49 14.24 -21.57
CA HIS A 49 -15.86 15.11 -20.47
C HIS A 49 -17.34 15.50 -20.56
N TYR A 50 -18.13 15.20 -19.52
CA TYR A 50 -19.54 15.58 -19.44
C TYR A 50 -19.74 16.68 -18.41
N ARG A 51 -20.23 17.85 -18.86
CA ARG A 51 -20.56 18.98 -17.97
C ARG A 51 -21.63 18.59 -16.94
N ARG A 52 -22.65 17.82 -17.33
CA ARG A 52 -23.73 17.35 -16.45
C ARG A 52 -23.39 15.99 -15.85
N ARG A 53 -23.58 15.86 -14.53
CA ARG A 53 -23.20 14.66 -13.74
C ARG A 53 -23.95 13.40 -14.14
N LEU A 54 -25.23 13.51 -14.47
CA LEU A 54 -26.06 12.38 -14.88
C LEU A 54 -25.48 11.64 -16.10
N PHE A 55 -24.83 12.34 -17.03
CA PHE A 55 -24.22 11.71 -18.20
C PHE A 55 -22.84 11.08 -17.92
N ARG A 56 -22.28 11.23 -16.72
CA ARG A 56 -21.03 10.57 -16.35
C ARG A 56 -21.19 9.04 -16.27
N CYS A 57 -22.40 8.55 -16.00
CA CYS A 57 -22.69 7.12 -16.02
C CYS A 57 -22.41 6.47 -17.40
N LEU A 58 -22.48 7.25 -18.49
CA LEU A 58 -22.11 6.77 -19.82
C LEU A 58 -20.62 6.39 -19.90
N ASN A 59 -19.77 7.07 -19.14
CA ASN A 59 -18.36 6.68 -19.04
C ASN A 59 -18.18 5.39 -18.23
N TRP A 60 -19.11 5.05 -17.33
CA TRP A 60 -19.08 3.77 -16.61
C TRP A 60 -19.29 2.61 -17.60
N LEU A 61 -20.27 2.74 -18.50
CA LEU A 61 -20.52 1.76 -19.55
C LEU A 61 -19.32 1.64 -20.50
N ARG A 62 -18.72 2.76 -20.91
CA ARG A 62 -17.51 2.74 -21.75
C ARG A 62 -16.34 2.05 -21.08
N LEU A 63 -16.08 2.36 -19.81
CA LEU A 63 -15.03 1.71 -19.03
C LEU A 63 -15.33 0.24 -18.84
N ALA A 64 -16.58 -0.14 -18.58
CA ALA A 64 -16.98 -1.54 -18.46
C ALA A 64 -16.69 -2.31 -19.75
N VAL A 65 -17.06 -1.77 -20.92
CA VAL A 65 -16.75 -2.39 -22.23
C VAL A 65 -15.25 -2.50 -22.47
N ARG A 66 -14.49 -1.42 -22.20
CA ARG A 66 -13.03 -1.43 -22.37
C ARG A 66 -12.36 -2.43 -21.43
N ALA A 67 -12.75 -2.44 -20.16
CA ALA A 67 -12.22 -3.36 -19.16
C ALA A 67 -12.57 -4.81 -19.50
N TRP A 68 -13.77 -5.07 -20.03
CA TRP A 68 -14.19 -6.43 -20.40
C TRP A 68 -13.43 -6.99 -21.61
N ARG A 69 -13.03 -6.13 -22.54
CA ARG A 69 -12.23 -6.47 -23.73
C ARG A 69 -10.72 -6.50 -23.45
N SER A 70 -10.28 -5.87 -22.36
CA SER A 70 -8.86 -5.81 -22.01
C SER A 70 -8.30 -7.16 -21.54
N LYS A 71 -7.04 -7.41 -21.88
CA LYS A 71 -6.26 -8.56 -21.41
C LYS A 71 -5.42 -8.22 -20.16
N ALA A 72 -5.63 -7.05 -19.57
CA ALA A 72 -4.89 -6.60 -18.39
C ALA A 72 -5.00 -7.61 -17.22
N LYS A 73 -3.89 -7.79 -16.50
CA LYS A 73 -3.80 -8.67 -15.32
C LYS A 73 -4.36 -7.99 -14.06
N VAL A 74 -4.16 -6.68 -13.95
CA VAL A 74 -4.56 -5.84 -12.83
C VAL A 74 -5.45 -4.70 -13.33
N TYR A 75 -6.53 -4.43 -12.60
CA TYR A 75 -7.43 -3.29 -12.83
C TYR A 75 -7.40 -2.41 -11.58
N HIS A 76 -6.89 -1.19 -11.72
CA HIS A 76 -6.80 -0.19 -10.66
C HIS A 76 -7.81 0.91 -10.94
N PHE A 77 -8.70 1.20 -10.00
CA PHE A 77 -9.66 2.29 -10.10
C PHE A 77 -9.63 3.20 -8.86
N HIS A 78 -9.98 4.47 -9.06
CA HIS A 78 -9.88 5.51 -8.01
C HIS A 78 -11.26 6.01 -7.56
N ASP A 79 -12.30 5.86 -8.39
CA ASP A 79 -13.62 6.39 -8.08
C ASP A 79 -14.53 5.35 -7.40
N PRO A 80 -15.24 5.71 -6.31
CA PRO A 80 -16.15 4.79 -5.61
C PRO A 80 -17.28 4.26 -6.51
N GLU A 81 -17.69 5.04 -7.51
CA GLU A 81 -18.72 4.66 -8.48
C GLU A 81 -18.31 3.47 -9.39
N LEU A 82 -17.01 3.12 -9.43
CA LEU A 82 -16.49 1.98 -10.16
C LEU A 82 -16.40 0.70 -9.33
N ILE A 83 -16.76 0.72 -8.04
CA ILE A 83 -16.80 -0.46 -7.17
C ILE A 83 -17.60 -1.62 -7.81
N PRO A 84 -18.83 -1.42 -8.35
CA PRO A 84 -19.58 -2.51 -8.98
C PRO A 84 -18.83 -3.16 -10.15
N LEU A 85 -18.16 -2.36 -10.99
CA LEU A 85 -17.34 -2.87 -12.08
C LEU A 85 -16.12 -3.65 -11.56
N GLY A 86 -15.46 -3.15 -10.51
CA GLY A 86 -14.36 -3.83 -9.84
C GLY A 86 -14.77 -5.21 -9.30
N VAL A 87 -15.92 -5.29 -8.62
CA VAL A 87 -16.48 -6.55 -8.13
C VAL A 87 -16.78 -7.51 -9.30
N LEU A 88 -17.39 -7.02 -10.38
CA LEU A 88 -17.70 -7.81 -11.57
C LEU A 88 -16.42 -8.41 -12.21
N LEU A 89 -15.38 -7.61 -12.36
CA LEU A 89 -14.09 -8.06 -12.91
C LEU A 89 -13.41 -9.10 -12.02
N LYS A 90 -13.53 -8.95 -10.70
CA LYS A 90 -12.98 -9.92 -9.74
C LYS A 90 -13.74 -11.24 -9.78
N LEU A 91 -15.08 -11.21 -9.76
CA LEU A 91 -15.91 -12.41 -9.65
C LEU A 91 -16.03 -13.15 -10.99
N LEU A 92 -16.27 -12.45 -12.10
CA LEU A 92 -16.54 -13.08 -13.40
C LEU A 92 -15.29 -13.31 -14.25
N LYS A 93 -14.31 -12.40 -14.19
CA LYS A 93 -13.06 -12.50 -14.99
C LYS A 93 -11.86 -12.97 -14.17
N ARG A 94 -12.02 -13.17 -12.86
CA ARG A 94 -10.94 -13.58 -11.93
C ARG A 94 -9.69 -12.70 -12.02
N ARG A 95 -9.87 -11.41 -12.31
CA ARG A 95 -8.76 -10.44 -12.44
C ARG A 95 -8.33 -9.91 -11.08
N LYS A 96 -7.08 -9.42 -10.98
CA LYS A 96 -6.63 -8.67 -9.80
C LYS A 96 -7.22 -7.27 -9.88
N VAL A 97 -7.82 -6.83 -8.78
CA VAL A 97 -8.54 -5.55 -8.71
C VAL A 97 -8.00 -4.74 -7.53
N VAL A 98 -7.59 -3.51 -7.80
CA VAL A 98 -7.07 -2.54 -6.83
C VAL A 98 -8.04 -1.37 -6.74
N TYR A 99 -8.45 -1.06 -5.52
CA TYR A 99 -9.22 0.15 -5.23
C TYR A 99 -8.32 1.16 -4.53
N ASP A 100 -8.23 2.38 -5.04
CA ASP A 100 -7.43 3.46 -4.46
C ASP A 100 -8.31 4.59 -3.95
N VAL A 101 -8.25 4.80 -2.64
CA VAL A 101 -9.17 5.67 -1.89
C VAL A 101 -8.46 6.96 -1.54
N HIS A 102 -8.86 8.05 -2.21
CA HIS A 102 -8.19 9.35 -2.11
C HIS A 102 -8.66 10.19 -0.92
N GLU A 103 -9.87 9.96 -0.43
CA GLU A 103 -10.47 10.71 0.66
C GLU A 103 -11.50 9.88 1.44
N HIS A 104 -11.85 10.33 2.65
CA HIS A 104 -12.96 9.76 3.41
C HIS A 104 -14.30 10.09 2.75
N ASN A 105 -14.70 9.24 1.79
CA ASN A 105 -15.91 9.44 0.97
C ASN A 105 -17.16 9.75 1.79
N TYR A 106 -17.37 9.06 2.92
CA TYR A 106 -18.52 9.29 3.80
C TYR A 106 -18.52 10.70 4.43
N MET A 107 -17.35 11.22 4.84
CA MET A 107 -17.21 12.59 5.35
C MET A 107 -17.44 13.61 4.25
N THR A 108 -16.91 13.34 3.06
CA THR A 108 -17.10 14.22 1.91
C THR A 108 -18.58 14.28 1.51
N ILE A 109 -19.29 13.16 1.45
CA ILE A 109 -20.73 13.09 1.15
C ILE A 109 -21.55 13.92 2.16
N ARG A 110 -21.22 13.86 3.46
CA ARG A 110 -21.91 14.64 4.50
C ARG A 110 -21.80 16.16 4.31
N THR A 111 -20.74 16.63 3.66
CA THR A 111 -20.50 18.06 3.41
C THR A 111 -20.89 18.51 2.00
N ARG A 112 -21.28 17.60 1.09
CA ARG A 112 -21.70 17.95 -0.28
C ARG A 112 -23.07 18.63 -0.29
N GLU A 113 -23.08 19.92 -0.62
CA GLU A 113 -24.30 20.72 -0.64
C GLU A 113 -25.34 20.32 -1.69
N TRP A 114 -24.90 19.72 -2.82
CA TRP A 114 -25.79 19.27 -3.89
C TRP A 114 -26.64 18.05 -3.50
N ILE A 115 -26.25 17.32 -2.45
CA ILE A 115 -27.04 16.23 -1.89
C ILE A 115 -28.04 16.87 -0.91
N PRO A 116 -29.35 16.60 -1.04
CA PRO A 116 -30.34 17.10 -0.10
C PRO A 116 -29.98 16.74 1.35
N LYS A 117 -30.05 17.70 2.28
CA LYS A 117 -29.66 17.52 3.69
C LYS A 117 -30.15 16.21 4.32
N PRO A 118 -31.44 15.80 4.22
CA PRO A 118 -31.90 14.55 4.84
C PRO A 118 -31.25 13.29 4.24
N LEU A 119 -30.83 13.33 2.97
CA LEU A 119 -30.24 12.19 2.28
C LEU A 119 -28.73 12.05 2.50
N ARG A 120 -28.04 13.08 3.00
CA ARG A 120 -26.58 13.07 3.19
C ARG A 120 -26.12 11.97 4.15
N GLY A 121 -26.84 11.81 5.27
CA GLY A 121 -26.51 10.79 6.27
C GLY A 121 -26.69 9.37 5.73
N LEU A 122 -27.83 9.13 5.05
CA LEU A 122 -28.15 7.85 4.43
C LEU A 122 -27.15 7.50 3.31
N ALA A 123 -26.88 8.42 2.40
CA ALA A 123 -25.93 8.22 1.31
C ALA A 123 -24.50 7.97 1.82
N ALA A 124 -24.07 8.71 2.85
CA ALA A 124 -22.76 8.52 3.46
C ALA A 124 -22.63 7.13 4.09
N GLY A 125 -23.63 6.70 4.86
CA GLY A 125 -23.65 5.37 5.47
C GLY A 125 -23.73 4.23 4.45
N LEU A 126 -24.47 4.42 3.35
CA LEU A 126 -24.54 3.44 2.27
C LEU A 126 -23.19 3.24 1.58
N VAL A 127 -22.52 4.33 1.21
CA VAL A 127 -21.18 4.26 0.59
C VAL A 127 -20.17 3.65 1.54
N GLU A 128 -20.21 4.03 2.82
CA GLU A 128 -19.31 3.47 3.83
C GLU A 128 -19.46 1.96 3.99
N ARG A 129 -20.71 1.47 4.09
CA ARG A 129 -21.00 0.02 4.16
C ARG A 129 -20.60 -0.70 2.88
N LEU A 130 -20.85 -0.10 1.71
CA LEU A 130 -20.47 -0.67 0.43
C LEU A 130 -18.95 -0.85 0.33
N GLU A 131 -18.18 0.19 0.69
CA GLU A 131 -16.73 0.13 0.70
C GLU A 131 -16.19 -0.95 1.65
N GLN A 132 -16.75 -1.05 2.86
CA GLN A 132 -16.36 -2.08 3.84
C GLN A 132 -16.73 -3.49 3.37
N ALA A 133 -17.95 -3.69 2.86
CA ALA A 133 -18.43 -4.99 2.39
C ALA A 133 -17.62 -5.48 1.18
N CYS A 134 -17.19 -4.57 0.29
CA CYS A 134 -16.38 -4.92 -0.87
C CYS A 134 -14.87 -4.99 -0.59
N ALA A 135 -14.39 -4.52 0.56
CA ALA A 135 -12.97 -4.51 0.92
C ALA A 135 -12.31 -5.90 0.77
N GLY A 136 -12.96 -6.95 1.28
CA GLY A 136 -12.47 -8.33 1.20
C GLY A 136 -12.53 -8.95 -0.21
N ILE A 137 -13.26 -8.33 -1.13
CA ILE A 137 -13.36 -8.78 -2.53
C ILE A 137 -12.15 -8.32 -3.33
N PHE A 138 -11.67 -7.10 -3.08
CA PHE A 138 -10.54 -6.54 -3.80
C PHE A 138 -9.24 -7.28 -3.52
N SER A 139 -8.35 -7.29 -4.52
CA SER A 139 -7.06 -7.96 -4.41
C SER A 139 -6.05 -7.12 -3.63
N GLY A 140 -6.24 -5.80 -3.63
CA GLY A 140 -5.61 -4.88 -2.70
C GLY A 140 -6.34 -3.54 -2.66
N VAL A 141 -6.06 -2.76 -1.62
CA VAL A 141 -6.59 -1.41 -1.40
C VAL A 141 -5.42 -0.46 -1.13
N ILE A 142 -5.43 0.69 -1.80
CA ILE A 142 -4.50 1.79 -1.56
C ILE A 142 -5.29 2.90 -0.85
N THR A 143 -4.73 3.50 0.19
CA THR A 143 -5.41 4.58 0.93
C THR A 143 -4.55 5.84 1.02
N ALA A 144 -5.19 6.99 1.12
CA ALA A 144 -4.50 8.28 1.25
C ALA A 144 -3.91 8.54 2.65
N ASP A 145 -4.36 7.81 3.67
CA ASP A 145 -3.88 7.93 5.04
C ASP A 145 -4.06 6.62 5.83
N GLY A 146 -3.50 6.60 7.04
CA GLY A 146 -3.52 5.43 7.92
C GLY A 146 -4.88 5.13 8.56
N GLU A 147 -5.75 6.13 8.73
CA GLU A 147 -7.08 5.90 9.31
C GLU A 147 -7.99 5.21 8.29
N LEU A 148 -7.92 5.63 7.02
CA LEU A 148 -8.52 4.88 5.92
C LEU A 148 -7.96 3.46 5.84
N ALA A 149 -6.66 3.24 6.03
CA ALA A 149 -6.09 1.89 6.00
C ALA A 149 -6.72 0.97 7.05
N LYS A 150 -6.99 1.47 8.27
CA LYS A 150 -7.67 0.71 9.32
C LYS A 150 -9.08 0.29 8.90
N LYS A 151 -9.83 1.16 8.23
CA LYS A 151 -11.16 0.85 7.69
C LYS A 151 -11.13 -0.33 6.71
N PHE A 152 -10.05 -0.47 5.94
CA PHE A 152 -9.89 -1.55 4.98
C PHE A 152 -9.05 -2.72 5.50
N SER A 153 -8.81 -2.84 6.81
CA SER A 153 -8.01 -3.92 7.42
C SER A 153 -8.49 -5.34 7.08
N GLY A 154 -9.77 -5.52 6.72
CA GLY A 154 -10.33 -6.79 6.23
C GLY A 154 -9.97 -7.14 4.78
N ALA A 155 -9.32 -6.25 4.04
CA ALA A 155 -8.87 -6.51 2.68
C ALA A 155 -7.59 -7.37 2.67
N ARG A 156 -7.37 -8.10 1.58
CA ARG A 156 -6.21 -9.00 1.42
C ARG A 156 -4.86 -8.29 1.54
N LEU A 157 -4.75 -7.09 0.96
CA LEU A 157 -3.53 -6.30 0.95
C LEU A 157 -3.94 -4.83 1.05
N VAL A 158 -3.33 -4.11 1.98
CA VAL A 158 -3.58 -2.67 2.19
C VAL A 158 -2.25 -1.94 2.23
N THR A 159 -2.17 -0.79 1.59
CA THR A 159 -1.02 0.11 1.70
C THR A 159 -1.48 1.56 1.75
N VAL A 160 -0.70 2.41 2.42
CA VAL A 160 -0.91 3.86 2.45
C VAL A 160 0.01 4.48 1.41
N VAL A 161 -0.55 5.25 0.48
CA VAL A 161 0.18 6.03 -0.52
C VAL A 161 -0.35 7.45 -0.47
N ARG A 162 0.50 8.37 -0.01
CA ARG A 162 0.16 9.79 0.16
C ARG A 162 0.50 10.59 -1.09
N ASN A 163 -0.27 11.66 -1.33
CA ASN A 163 -0.05 12.55 -2.47
C ASN A 163 1.01 13.63 -2.14
N PHE A 164 2.25 13.21 -1.91
CA PHE A 164 3.38 14.11 -1.66
C PHE A 164 4.01 14.63 -2.96
N PRO A 165 4.62 15.82 -2.97
CA PRO A 165 5.38 16.33 -4.11
C PRO A 165 6.55 15.42 -4.49
N LEU A 166 6.98 15.47 -5.76
CA LEU A 166 8.23 14.84 -6.22
C LEU A 166 9.43 15.51 -5.56
N ILE A 167 10.54 14.80 -5.34
CA ILE A 167 11.78 15.41 -4.82
C ILE A 167 12.23 16.60 -5.67
N SER A 168 12.04 16.53 -6.99
CA SER A 168 12.36 17.61 -7.93
C SER A 168 11.44 18.85 -7.81
N PHE A 169 10.39 18.80 -6.99
CA PHE A 169 9.46 19.91 -6.82
C PHE A 169 10.19 21.16 -6.30
N GLY A 170 10.24 22.19 -7.14
CA GLY A 170 10.86 23.47 -6.78
C GLY A 170 12.39 23.47 -6.79
N GLN A 171 13.04 22.41 -7.30
CA GLN A 171 14.50 22.28 -7.31
C GLN A 171 15.19 23.43 -8.07
N ASP A 172 14.68 23.81 -9.24
CA ASP A 172 15.23 24.92 -10.04
C ASP A 172 15.30 26.25 -9.27
N TYR A 173 14.32 26.49 -8.39
CA TYR A 173 14.27 27.71 -7.57
C TYR A 173 15.26 27.66 -6.40
N LEU A 174 15.50 26.47 -5.86
CA LEU A 174 16.49 26.25 -4.81
C LEU A 174 17.91 26.40 -5.34
N ASP A 175 18.18 25.81 -6.51
CA ASP A 175 19.48 25.89 -7.18
C ASP A 175 19.81 27.33 -7.59
N ALA A 176 18.79 28.12 -7.94
CA ALA A 176 18.92 29.55 -8.19
C ALA A 176 19.10 30.41 -6.91
N GLY A 177 19.17 29.82 -5.71
CA GLY A 177 19.29 30.54 -4.45
C GLY A 177 18.03 31.37 -4.09
N SER A 178 16.89 31.08 -4.72
CA SER A 178 15.65 31.84 -4.51
C SER A 178 14.88 31.40 -3.25
N CYS A 179 15.24 30.26 -2.66
CA CYS A 179 14.50 29.62 -1.55
C CYS A 179 15.45 29.05 -0.47
N ASP A 180 15.92 29.83 0.50
CA ASP A 180 16.74 29.34 1.63
C ASP A 180 16.05 29.52 3.00
N GLY A 181 14.74 29.74 3.00
CA GLY A 181 13.96 30.11 4.20
C GLY A 181 14.21 31.53 4.72
N ARG A 182 15.24 32.21 4.21
CA ARG A 182 15.53 33.64 4.45
C ARG A 182 15.15 34.49 3.23
N SER A 183 15.17 33.90 2.05
CA SER A 183 14.87 34.49 0.76
C SER A 183 13.36 34.67 0.56
N GLY A 184 13.02 35.75 -0.16
CA GLY A 184 11.68 36.33 -0.21
C GLY A 184 11.81 37.85 0.01
N LYS A 185 11.79 38.61 -1.07
CA LYS A 185 12.02 40.07 -1.02
C LYS A 185 10.87 40.82 -0.34
N GLU A 186 9.64 40.32 -0.46
CA GLU A 186 8.43 40.93 0.11
C GLU A 186 7.94 40.18 1.37
N PRO A 187 7.32 40.87 2.35
CA PRO A 187 6.64 40.25 3.48
C PRO A 187 5.33 39.55 3.05
N LEU A 188 5.45 38.52 2.22
CA LEU A 188 4.34 37.82 1.58
C LEU A 188 4.07 36.47 2.24
N VAL A 189 2.83 36.28 2.71
CA VAL A 189 2.32 35.01 3.25
C VAL A 189 1.55 34.31 2.14
N ILE A 190 1.64 32.99 2.02
CA ILE A 190 0.97 32.25 0.94
C ILE A 190 0.06 31.13 1.44
N TYR A 191 -1.07 31.00 0.76
CA TYR A 191 -1.89 29.79 0.77
C TYR A 191 -2.06 29.26 -0.65
N VAL A 192 -1.83 27.96 -0.83
CA VAL A 192 -2.02 27.28 -2.12
C VAL A 192 -3.21 26.33 -2.04
N GLY A 193 -4.12 26.46 -3.01
CA GLY A 193 -5.29 25.61 -3.19
C GLY A 193 -6.61 26.38 -3.17
N VAL A 194 -7.71 25.64 -3.19
CA VAL A 194 -9.05 26.24 -3.04
C VAL A 194 -9.15 26.85 -1.65
N MET A 195 -9.54 28.13 -1.60
CA MET A 195 -9.74 28.89 -0.37
C MET A 195 -11.22 29.19 -0.19
N GLY A 196 -11.77 28.83 0.96
CA GLY A 196 -13.17 29.00 1.33
C GLY A 196 -13.32 28.96 2.85
N LYS A 197 -14.56 29.07 3.34
CA LYS A 197 -14.85 29.06 4.78
C LYS A 197 -14.28 27.82 5.47
N GLU A 198 -14.49 26.65 4.86
CA GLU A 198 -14.00 25.37 5.36
C GLU A 198 -12.47 25.22 5.31
N ARG A 199 -11.75 26.19 4.73
CA ARG A 199 -10.29 26.22 4.63
C ARG A 199 -9.65 27.40 5.39
N GLY A 200 -10.45 28.16 6.15
CA GLY A 200 -9.98 29.24 7.01
C GLY A 200 -10.02 30.63 6.40
N LEU A 201 -10.82 30.86 5.36
CA LEU A 201 -10.89 32.19 4.74
C LEU A 201 -11.34 33.28 5.73
N GLU A 202 -12.24 32.97 6.67
CA GLU A 202 -12.64 33.89 7.74
C GLU A 202 -11.43 34.25 8.62
N THR A 203 -10.69 33.25 9.09
CA THR A 203 -9.44 33.44 9.85
C THR A 203 -8.43 34.29 9.10
N VAL A 204 -8.25 34.08 7.79
CA VAL A 204 -7.34 34.89 6.96
C VAL A 204 -7.76 36.36 6.95
N LEU A 205 -9.06 36.64 6.78
CA LEU A 205 -9.60 38.00 6.75
C LEU A 205 -9.48 38.69 8.11
N GLU A 206 -9.60 37.95 9.21
CA GLU A 206 -9.48 38.51 10.56
C GLU A 206 -8.02 38.71 10.99
N THR A 207 -7.11 37.85 10.53
CA THR A 207 -5.69 37.88 10.92
C THR A 207 -4.89 38.93 10.16
N MET A 208 -5.08 39.05 8.84
CA MET A 208 -4.19 39.88 8.01
C MET A 208 -4.18 41.37 8.34
N PRO A 209 -5.28 42.01 8.79
CA PRO A 209 -5.24 43.37 9.31
C PRO A 209 -4.28 43.53 10.49
N LEU A 210 -4.28 42.59 11.42
CA LEU A 210 -3.40 42.58 12.61
C LEU A 210 -1.92 42.46 12.21
N VAL A 211 -1.63 41.61 11.22
CA VAL A 211 -0.28 41.46 10.67
C VAL A 211 0.19 42.75 10.01
N ARG A 212 -0.67 43.40 9.20
CA ARG A 212 -0.31 44.63 8.48
C ARG A 212 -0.10 45.82 9.41
N GLU A 213 -0.78 45.85 10.56
CA GLU A 213 -0.55 46.87 11.60
C GLU A 213 0.89 46.79 12.14
N LYS A 214 1.43 45.58 12.34
CA LYS A 214 2.80 45.38 12.84
C LYS A 214 3.86 45.44 11.74
N ILE A 215 3.53 45.00 10.52
CA ILE A 215 4.44 44.96 9.37
C ILE A 215 3.79 45.69 8.20
N PRO A 216 4.05 47.01 8.05
CA PRO A 216 3.60 47.76 6.90
C PRO A 216 4.07 47.11 5.59
N GLY A 217 3.14 46.87 4.67
CA GLY A 217 3.41 46.18 3.40
C GLY A 217 3.20 44.67 3.41
N ALA A 218 2.98 44.04 4.57
CA ALA A 218 2.64 42.61 4.63
C ALA A 218 1.34 42.30 3.89
N SER A 219 1.31 41.24 3.08
CA SER A 219 0.11 40.80 2.34
C SER A 219 0.00 39.28 2.28
N CYS A 220 -1.20 38.78 2.01
CA CYS A 220 -1.46 37.35 1.83
C CYS A 220 -1.79 37.07 0.36
N LEU A 221 -1.06 36.14 -0.24
CA LEU A 221 -1.26 35.63 -1.58
C LEU A 221 -2.05 34.32 -1.53
N LEU A 222 -3.23 34.35 -2.13
CA LEU A 222 -4.09 33.18 -2.34
C LEU A 222 -3.90 32.67 -3.76
N VAL A 223 -3.21 31.53 -3.90
CA VAL A 223 -2.99 30.85 -5.17
C VAL A 223 -4.01 29.73 -5.32
N GLY A 224 -5.05 29.97 -6.11
CA GLY A 224 -6.14 29.03 -6.35
C GLY A 224 -7.50 29.73 -6.43
N ARG A 225 -8.56 28.93 -6.54
CA ARG A 225 -9.93 29.45 -6.58
C ARG A 225 -10.35 29.90 -5.17
N VAL A 226 -10.79 31.14 -5.04
CA VAL A 226 -11.39 31.68 -3.81
C VAL A 226 -12.91 31.61 -3.93
N SER A 227 -13.55 30.97 -2.95
CA SER A 227 -15.00 30.80 -2.89
C SER A 227 -15.58 31.62 -1.73
N PRO A 228 -16.37 32.68 -2.01
CA PRO A 228 -17.05 33.46 -0.97
C PRO A 228 -18.29 32.76 -0.40
N LYS A 229 -18.57 31.54 -0.85
CA LYS A 229 -19.74 30.77 -0.41
C LYS A 229 -19.62 30.42 1.08
N GLY A 230 -20.72 30.58 1.82
CA GLY A 230 -20.78 30.32 3.26
C GLY A 230 -20.25 31.45 4.16
N LEU A 231 -19.56 32.46 3.59
CA LEU A 231 -19.14 33.65 4.34
C LEU A 231 -20.32 34.55 4.69
N SER A 232 -20.23 35.22 5.84
CA SER A 232 -21.13 36.31 6.24
C SER A 232 -21.04 37.50 5.27
N GLN A 233 -22.06 38.36 5.26
CA GLN A 233 -22.08 39.56 4.41
C GLN A 233 -20.90 40.49 4.73
N GLU A 234 -20.56 40.61 6.02
CA GLU A 234 -19.40 41.38 6.49
C GLU A 234 -18.09 40.83 5.92
N HIS A 235 -17.84 39.51 6.03
CA HIS A 235 -16.63 38.89 5.49
C HIS A 235 -16.51 39.02 3.97
N ARG A 236 -17.63 38.99 3.24
CA ARG A 236 -17.63 39.25 1.79
C ARG A 236 -17.23 40.69 1.46
N ARG A 237 -17.68 41.65 2.26
CA ARG A 237 -17.30 43.06 2.12
C ARG A 237 -15.80 43.22 2.44
N LYS A 238 -15.32 42.67 3.55
CA LYS A 238 -13.89 42.65 3.92
C LYS A 238 -13.02 42.05 2.82
N LEU A 239 -13.42 40.92 2.23
CA LEU A 239 -12.66 40.29 1.14
C LEU A 239 -12.48 41.23 -0.06
N LYS A 240 -13.55 41.91 -0.50
CA LYS A 240 -13.48 42.87 -1.61
C LYS A 240 -12.59 44.07 -1.25
N GLU A 241 -12.82 44.67 -0.10
CA GLU A 241 -12.06 45.83 0.39
C GLU A 241 -10.56 45.50 0.53
N PHE A 242 -10.23 44.33 1.09
CA PHE A 242 -8.85 43.90 1.29
C PHE A 242 -8.16 43.52 -0.01
N GLN A 243 -8.91 43.11 -1.03
CA GLN A 243 -8.38 42.91 -2.36
C GLN A 243 -8.03 44.25 -3.03
N GLU A 244 -8.91 45.25 -2.94
CA GLU A 244 -8.67 46.61 -3.44
C GLU A 244 -7.47 47.27 -2.75
N LYS A 245 -7.33 47.08 -1.43
CA LYS A 245 -6.19 47.57 -0.62
C LYS A 245 -4.91 46.73 -0.77
N GLY A 246 -4.91 45.71 -1.61
CA GLY A 246 -3.75 44.80 -1.80
C GLY A 246 -3.32 44.06 -0.52
N LEU A 247 -4.21 43.91 0.47
CA LEU A 247 -4.00 43.08 1.66
C LEU A 247 -4.11 41.61 1.33
N ILE A 248 -5.11 41.25 0.53
CA ILE A 248 -5.30 39.91 0.00
C ILE A 248 -5.10 39.97 -1.51
N ARG A 249 -4.08 39.28 -2.02
CA ARG A 249 -3.79 39.15 -3.44
C ARG A 249 -4.29 37.79 -3.91
N ILE A 250 -5.07 37.74 -4.99
CA ILE A 250 -5.64 36.49 -5.52
C ILE A 250 -5.03 36.24 -6.90
N ALA A 251 -4.23 35.19 -7.03
CA ALA A 251 -3.62 34.81 -8.31
C ALA A 251 -4.58 34.01 -9.22
N GLY A 252 -5.62 33.42 -8.63
CA GLY A 252 -6.53 32.52 -9.35
C GLY A 252 -5.94 31.12 -9.55
N GLN A 253 -6.53 30.35 -10.47
CA GLN A 253 -6.09 28.99 -10.75
C GLN A 253 -4.90 29.02 -11.71
N VAL A 254 -3.77 28.43 -11.30
CA VAL A 254 -2.50 28.39 -12.05
C VAL A 254 -2.12 26.95 -12.41
N GLY A 255 -1.19 26.78 -13.35
CA GLY A 255 -0.64 25.47 -13.69
C GLY A 255 0.18 24.90 -12.54
N TYR A 256 0.29 23.56 -12.46
CA TYR A 256 1.03 22.90 -11.38
C TYR A 256 2.51 23.34 -11.32
N GLY A 257 3.17 23.47 -12.47
CA GLY A 257 4.56 23.93 -12.56
C GLY A 257 4.77 25.40 -12.19
N ASP A 258 3.72 26.22 -12.23
CA ASP A 258 3.83 27.66 -11.92
C ASP A 258 3.76 27.93 -10.40
N VAL A 259 3.22 26.98 -9.62
CA VAL A 259 3.03 27.11 -8.17
C VAL A 259 4.36 27.38 -7.46
N MET A 260 5.44 26.72 -7.90
CA MET A 260 6.78 26.85 -7.33
C MET A 260 7.26 28.30 -7.37
N GLY A 261 6.99 29.02 -8.47
CA GLY A 261 7.39 30.43 -8.62
C GLY A 261 6.65 31.37 -7.67
N PHE A 262 5.41 31.06 -7.32
CA PHE A 262 4.70 31.80 -6.28
C PHE A 262 5.24 31.49 -4.89
N LEU A 263 5.47 30.21 -4.58
CA LEU A 263 6.04 29.77 -3.31
C LEU A 263 7.41 30.41 -3.06
N ALA A 264 8.28 30.41 -4.08
CA ALA A 264 9.64 30.96 -4.02
C ALA A 264 9.70 32.47 -3.71
N ARG A 265 8.61 33.21 -3.95
CA ARG A 265 8.54 34.64 -3.66
C ARG A 265 8.04 34.95 -2.25
N CYS A 266 7.49 33.95 -1.56
CA CYS A 266 6.84 34.11 -0.27
C CYS A 266 7.79 33.80 0.87
N ARG A 267 7.49 34.31 2.06
CA ARG A 267 8.29 34.10 3.29
C ARG A 267 7.66 33.11 4.25
N VAL A 268 6.35 32.94 4.20
CA VAL A 268 5.61 32.09 5.15
C VAL A 268 4.54 31.31 4.41
N GLY A 269 4.54 29.98 4.56
CA GLY A 269 3.47 29.10 4.13
C GLY A 269 2.38 29.04 5.20
N TRP A 270 1.10 29.11 4.81
CA TRP A 270 0.02 29.19 5.77
C TRP A 270 -1.02 28.08 5.61
N THR A 271 -1.30 27.35 6.70
CA THR A 271 -2.37 26.37 6.78
C THR A 271 -3.38 26.70 7.88
N PRO A 272 -4.28 27.69 7.65
CA PRO A 272 -5.25 28.14 8.65
C PRO A 272 -6.49 27.24 8.67
N PHE A 273 -6.33 25.94 8.94
CA PHE A 273 -7.44 25.01 8.84
C PHE A 273 -8.35 25.06 10.08
N PRO A 274 -9.67 25.28 9.90
CA PRO A 274 -10.60 25.23 11.02
C PRO A 274 -10.70 23.79 11.56
N PRO A 275 -11.09 23.59 12.84
CA PRO A 275 -11.11 22.27 13.48
C PRO A 275 -12.34 21.45 13.07
N ILE A 276 -12.42 21.08 11.78
CA ILE A 276 -13.51 20.29 11.22
C ILE A 276 -13.03 18.85 10.93
N PRO A 277 -13.90 17.83 11.00
CA PRO A 277 -13.50 16.42 10.84
C PRO A 277 -12.70 16.11 9.58
N LYS A 278 -12.91 16.85 8.50
CA LYS A 278 -12.18 16.70 7.22
C LYS A 278 -10.67 16.98 7.34
N HIS A 279 -10.25 17.84 8.27
CA HIS A 279 -8.84 18.20 8.45
C HIS A 279 -8.17 17.40 9.57
N LEU A 280 -8.91 16.50 10.22
CA LEU A 280 -8.35 15.62 11.24
C LEU A 280 -7.34 14.63 10.64
N TYR A 281 -7.66 14.13 9.44
CA TYR A 281 -6.87 13.12 8.73
C TYR A 281 -6.26 13.69 7.44
N GLY A 282 -5.01 13.31 7.16
CA GLY A 282 -4.27 13.78 6.00
C GLY A 282 -3.43 15.02 6.29
N ILE A 283 -2.14 14.92 5.98
CA ILE A 283 -1.13 15.97 6.18
C ILE A 283 -1.42 17.22 5.31
N GLY A 284 -2.09 17.03 4.16
CA GLY A 284 -2.36 18.08 3.19
C GLY A 284 -1.13 18.40 2.33
N THR A 285 -1.30 18.35 1.00
CA THR A 285 -0.18 18.48 0.05
C THR A 285 0.56 19.82 0.17
N LYS A 286 -0.14 20.92 0.46
CA LYS A 286 0.49 22.24 0.61
C LYS A 286 1.52 22.34 1.73
N LEU A 287 1.31 21.63 2.86
CA LEU A 287 2.30 21.60 3.94
C LEU A 287 3.61 21.01 3.42
N THR A 288 3.52 19.89 2.70
CA THR A 288 4.69 19.25 2.08
C THR A 288 5.28 20.05 0.91
N GLU A 289 4.48 20.85 0.19
CA GLU A 289 4.99 21.79 -0.83
C GLU A 289 5.78 22.96 -0.20
N TYR A 290 5.33 23.46 0.96
CA TYR A 290 6.07 24.49 1.72
C TYR A 290 7.39 23.92 2.24
N MET A 291 7.35 22.72 2.84
CA MET A 291 8.53 22.00 3.28
C MET A 291 9.51 21.75 2.12
N ALA A 292 9.01 21.37 0.94
CA ALA A 292 9.84 21.17 -0.24
C ALA A 292 10.61 22.43 -0.64
N LEU A 293 10.07 23.63 -0.46
CA LEU A 293 10.75 24.89 -0.80
C LEU A 293 11.41 25.57 0.41
N ALA A 294 11.65 24.84 1.49
CA ALA A 294 12.24 25.35 2.73
C ALA A 294 11.47 26.56 3.30
N LEU A 295 10.16 26.61 3.10
CA LEU A 295 9.31 27.70 3.57
C LEU A 295 8.78 27.36 4.98
N PRO A 296 9.03 28.20 6.01
CA PRO A 296 8.49 27.95 7.33
C PRO A 296 6.97 28.10 7.32
N VAL A 297 6.31 27.31 8.17
CA VAL A 297 4.85 27.18 8.13
C VAL A 297 4.20 27.76 9.37
N VAL A 298 3.09 28.49 9.21
CA VAL A 298 2.10 28.72 10.28
C VAL A 298 0.96 27.74 10.05
N ALA A 299 0.66 26.92 11.05
CA ALA A 299 -0.36 25.88 10.94
C ALA A 299 -1.30 25.87 12.13
N SER A 300 -2.60 25.73 11.87
CA SER A 300 -3.57 25.48 12.94
C SER A 300 -3.24 24.18 13.67
N ASP A 301 -3.25 24.20 15.01
CA ASP A 301 -2.98 23.03 15.85
C ASP A 301 -4.16 22.06 15.85
N TYR A 302 -4.37 21.40 14.70
CA TYR A 302 -5.44 20.46 14.50
C TYR A 302 -5.08 19.42 13.43
N GLY A 303 -5.30 18.16 13.76
CA GLY A 303 -5.15 17.04 12.83
C GLY A 303 -3.70 16.66 12.51
N GLU A 304 -3.55 15.78 11.53
CA GLU A 304 -2.28 15.14 11.20
C GLU A 304 -1.21 16.13 10.69
N GLY A 305 -1.60 17.19 9.98
CA GLY A 305 -0.67 18.23 9.54
C GLY A 305 0.03 18.92 10.71
N ALA A 306 -0.69 19.19 11.80
CA ALA A 306 -0.10 19.79 13.00
C ALA A 306 0.88 18.82 13.70
N ALA A 307 0.60 17.52 13.67
CA ALA A 307 1.53 16.51 14.19
C ALA A 307 2.87 16.52 13.44
N VAL A 308 2.85 16.69 12.11
CA VAL A 308 4.07 16.84 11.30
C VAL A 308 4.83 18.10 11.69
N VAL A 309 4.14 19.25 11.75
CA VAL A 309 4.80 20.53 12.11
C VAL A 309 5.49 20.45 13.48
N ARG A 310 4.84 19.82 14.46
CA ARG A 310 5.40 19.61 15.81
C ARG A 310 6.59 18.65 15.82
N THR A 311 6.46 17.52 15.13
CA THR A 311 7.49 16.46 15.15
C THR A 311 8.75 16.88 14.39
N GLU A 312 8.56 17.53 13.24
CA GLU A 312 9.67 17.94 12.38
C GLU A 312 10.20 19.32 12.73
N ASN A 313 9.58 20.03 13.69
CA ASN A 313 9.91 21.40 14.05
C ASN A 313 10.07 22.31 12.82
N CYS A 314 9.07 22.32 11.93
CA CYS A 314 9.12 23.00 10.63
C CYS A 314 8.19 24.23 10.52
N GLY A 315 7.65 24.69 11.66
CA GLY A 315 6.71 25.79 11.69
C GLY A 315 6.18 26.09 13.10
N ILE A 316 5.30 27.08 13.18
CA ILE A 316 4.62 27.49 14.41
C ILE A 316 3.18 26.99 14.38
N LEU A 317 2.79 26.29 15.44
CA LEU A 317 1.41 25.87 15.67
C LEU A 317 0.62 26.97 16.37
N VAL A 318 -0.60 27.20 15.90
CA VAL A 318 -1.49 28.26 16.40
C VAL A 318 -2.89 27.72 16.67
N SER A 319 -3.59 28.35 17.61
CA SER A 319 -4.99 28.02 17.90
C SER A 319 -5.86 28.17 16.64
N PRO A 320 -6.57 27.11 16.17
CA PRO A 320 -7.29 27.12 14.90
C PRO A 320 -8.37 28.20 14.74
N LEU A 321 -8.83 28.77 15.85
CA LEU A 321 -9.95 29.73 15.90
C LEU A 321 -9.54 31.10 16.43
N ASP A 322 -8.25 31.35 16.66
CA ASP A 322 -7.75 32.62 17.19
C ASP A 322 -6.94 33.40 16.15
N PRO A 323 -7.54 34.41 15.48
CA PRO A 323 -6.82 35.27 14.54
C PRO A 323 -5.63 36.01 15.14
N GLY A 324 -5.64 36.30 16.44
CA GLY A 324 -4.55 36.99 17.14
C GLY A 324 -3.31 36.11 17.26
N ASP A 325 -3.49 34.85 17.61
CA ASP A 325 -2.39 33.87 17.68
C ASP A 325 -1.81 33.57 16.30
N HIS A 326 -2.67 33.46 15.28
CA HIS A 326 -2.23 33.40 13.88
C HIS A 326 -1.39 34.62 13.48
N ALA A 327 -1.82 35.84 13.85
CA ALA A 327 -1.12 37.07 13.54
C ALA A 327 0.25 37.12 14.22
N ARG A 328 0.33 36.73 15.50
CA ARG A 328 1.59 36.63 16.26
C ARG A 328 2.59 35.73 15.54
N ALA A 329 2.19 34.51 15.18
CA ALA A 329 3.07 33.56 14.51
C ALA A 329 3.53 34.05 13.13
N VAL A 330 2.63 34.65 12.35
CA VAL A 330 2.97 35.22 11.04
C VAL A 330 3.97 36.39 11.20
N VAL A 331 3.73 37.31 12.13
CA VAL A 331 4.64 38.44 12.40
C VAL A 331 6.00 37.94 12.87
N GLU A 332 6.03 36.91 13.73
CA GLU A 332 7.27 36.31 14.23
C GLU A 332 8.11 35.75 13.08
N LEU A 333 7.54 34.93 12.19
CA LEU A 333 8.27 34.37 11.05
C LEU A 333 8.64 35.41 9.98
N LEU A 334 7.86 36.47 9.82
CA LEU A 334 8.19 37.57 8.91
C LEU A 334 9.34 38.45 9.44
N THR A 335 9.53 38.50 10.76
CA THR A 335 10.52 39.37 11.43
C THR A 335 11.81 38.63 11.79
N ARG A 336 11.71 37.44 12.39
CA ARG A 336 12.85 36.62 12.85
C ARG A 336 13.36 35.69 11.75
N ARG A 337 14.29 36.19 10.95
CA ARG A 337 14.84 35.49 9.77
C ARG A 337 15.68 34.26 10.11
N ASP A 338 16.35 34.28 11.25
CA ASP A 338 17.08 33.17 11.84
C ASP A 338 16.15 31.98 12.09
N LEU A 339 15.08 32.21 12.85
CA LEU A 339 14.08 31.20 13.19
C LEU A 339 13.34 30.71 11.93
N ALA A 340 12.93 31.62 11.05
CA ALA A 340 12.29 31.27 9.78
C ALA A 340 13.15 30.34 8.91
N GLY A 341 14.45 30.64 8.80
CA GLY A 341 15.40 29.80 8.06
C GLY A 341 15.61 28.43 8.71
N GLU A 342 15.72 28.38 10.04
CA GLU A 342 15.85 27.12 10.78
C GLU A 342 14.63 26.21 10.56
N LEU A 343 13.42 26.72 10.81
CA LEU A 343 12.17 25.97 10.63
C LEU A 343 11.96 25.54 9.17
N GLY A 344 12.28 26.43 8.22
CA GLY A 344 12.24 26.12 6.80
C GLY A 344 13.18 24.97 6.42
N ASN A 345 14.43 25.03 6.88
CA ASN A 345 15.42 23.98 6.63
C ASN A 345 15.01 22.64 7.29
N ASN A 346 14.51 22.66 8.53
CA ASN A 346 13.99 21.46 9.18
C ASN A 346 12.89 20.81 8.33
N GLY A 347 11.95 21.62 7.83
CA GLY A 347 10.91 21.17 6.90
C GLY A 347 11.48 20.55 5.63
N ARG A 348 12.49 21.17 5.02
CA ARG A 348 13.16 20.66 3.81
C ARG A 348 13.86 19.33 4.05
N GLN A 349 14.61 19.20 5.14
CA GLN A 349 15.29 17.94 5.48
C GLN A 349 14.28 16.82 5.71
N ALA A 350 13.20 17.11 6.44
CA ALA A 350 12.10 16.17 6.64
C ALA A 350 11.44 15.77 5.30
N PHE A 351 11.21 16.73 4.39
CA PHE A 351 10.67 16.48 3.06
C PHE A 351 11.55 15.52 2.26
N LEU A 352 12.85 15.78 2.18
CA LEU A 352 13.80 14.93 1.45
C LEU A 352 13.90 13.52 2.05
N ALA A 353 13.82 13.41 3.38
CA ALA A 353 13.92 12.13 4.06
C ALA A 353 12.64 11.28 3.94
N ARG A 354 11.45 11.89 4.06
CA ARG A 354 10.20 11.15 4.30
C ARG A 354 8.98 11.65 3.51
N TYR A 355 8.81 12.96 3.38
CA TYR A 355 7.55 13.55 2.88
C TYR A 355 7.54 13.85 1.38
N ASN A 356 8.18 13.01 0.57
CA ASN A 356 8.25 13.09 -0.88
C ASN A 356 7.57 11.91 -1.58
N TRP A 357 7.33 12.03 -2.89
CA TRP A 357 6.68 10.99 -3.68
C TRP A 357 7.51 9.72 -3.78
N GLU A 358 8.83 9.82 -3.88
CA GLU A 358 9.76 8.71 -4.08
C GLU A 358 9.70 7.73 -2.90
N SER A 359 9.50 8.24 -1.68
CA SER A 359 9.23 7.41 -0.49
C SER A 359 7.91 6.63 -0.63
N GLN A 360 6.88 7.23 -1.23
CA GLN A 360 5.58 6.60 -1.47
C GLN A 360 5.61 5.63 -2.65
N ALA A 361 6.38 5.96 -3.69
CA ALA A 361 6.59 5.16 -4.89
C ALA A 361 7.21 3.80 -4.54
N ALA A 362 8.18 3.77 -3.63
CA ALA A 362 8.76 2.52 -3.13
C ALA A 362 7.69 1.61 -2.50
N GLY A 363 6.80 2.17 -1.66
CA GLY A 363 5.67 1.45 -1.07
C GLY A 363 4.67 0.94 -2.12
N LEU A 364 4.35 1.76 -3.12
CA LEU A 364 3.49 1.40 -4.24
C LEU A 364 4.06 0.22 -5.04
N LEU A 365 5.36 0.23 -5.36
CA LEU A 365 6.01 -0.85 -6.09
C LEU A 365 6.07 -2.15 -5.28
N VAL A 366 6.34 -2.08 -3.97
CA VAL A 366 6.26 -3.23 -3.06
C VAL A 366 4.83 -3.79 -3.03
N PHE A 367 3.81 -2.93 -2.95
CA PHE A 367 2.42 -3.34 -2.99
C PHE A 367 2.10 -4.09 -4.29
N TYR A 368 2.53 -3.59 -5.45
CA TYR A 368 2.28 -4.24 -6.73
C TYR A 368 3.05 -5.56 -6.89
N ARG A 369 4.28 -5.68 -6.37
CA ARG A 369 5.00 -6.96 -6.30
C ARG A 369 4.22 -7.98 -5.48
N LYS A 370 3.83 -7.64 -4.25
CA LYS A 370 3.01 -8.50 -3.37
C LYS A 370 1.64 -8.83 -3.96
N LEU A 371 1.03 -7.88 -4.67
CA LEU A 371 -0.24 -8.09 -5.36
C LEU A 371 -0.08 -9.14 -6.46
N LEU A 372 1.05 -9.11 -7.18
CA LEU A 372 1.35 -10.03 -8.28
C LEU A 372 1.92 -11.36 -7.82
N GLU A 373 2.56 -11.39 -6.65
CA GLU A 373 2.88 -12.58 -5.85
C GLU A 373 1.56 -13.26 -5.44
N ASP A 374 1.02 -14.02 -6.40
CA ASP A 374 0.22 -15.21 -6.16
C ASP A 374 -0.17 -15.80 -7.51
N GLU A 375 0.50 -16.89 -7.84
CA GLU A 375 -0.05 -17.95 -8.65
C GLU A 375 0.01 -19.25 -7.85
N GLU A 376 -0.62 -19.31 -6.67
CA GLU A 376 -0.68 -20.52 -5.84
C GLU A 376 -1.14 -21.80 -6.60
N PRO A 377 -2.02 -21.75 -7.63
CA PRO A 377 -2.28 -22.93 -8.46
C PRO A 377 -1.11 -23.32 -9.38
N LYS A 378 -0.37 -22.35 -9.94
CA LYS A 378 0.84 -22.63 -10.73
C LYS A 378 2.03 -22.98 -9.85
N ARG A 379 2.05 -22.48 -8.61
CA ARG A 379 2.97 -22.87 -7.54
C ARG A 379 2.69 -24.31 -7.11
N LEU A 380 1.44 -24.69 -6.86
CA LEU A 380 1.07 -26.09 -6.58
C LEU A 380 1.50 -27.02 -7.71
N LEU A 381 1.18 -26.69 -8.96
CA LEU A 381 1.60 -27.48 -10.12
C LEU A 381 3.14 -27.52 -10.26
N GLY A 382 3.83 -26.42 -9.98
CA GLY A 382 5.29 -26.35 -9.95
C GLY A 382 5.88 -27.24 -8.85
N LEU A 383 5.37 -27.14 -7.62
CA LEU A 383 5.76 -27.98 -6.48
C LEU A 383 5.55 -29.47 -6.80
N ILE A 384 4.35 -29.83 -7.27
CA ILE A 384 4.02 -31.21 -7.67
C ILE A 384 4.95 -31.67 -8.80
N LYS A 385 5.23 -30.82 -9.79
CA LYS A 385 6.13 -31.16 -10.90
C LYS A 385 7.55 -31.42 -10.38
N GLU A 386 8.08 -30.57 -9.49
CA GLU A 386 9.42 -30.74 -8.92
C GLU A 386 9.51 -32.01 -8.05
N ASP A 387 8.52 -32.25 -7.18
CA ASP A 387 8.44 -33.47 -6.36
C ASP A 387 8.38 -34.73 -7.23
N LEU A 388 7.51 -34.74 -8.25
CA LEU A 388 7.38 -35.86 -9.18
C LEU A 388 8.65 -36.05 -10.02
N THR A 389 9.26 -34.97 -10.49
CA THR A 389 10.51 -35.04 -11.27
C THR A 389 11.59 -35.73 -10.45
N ARG A 390 11.71 -35.38 -9.17
CA ARG A 390 12.66 -36.03 -8.25
C ARG A 390 12.30 -37.49 -8.00
N ALA A 391 11.04 -37.78 -7.66
CA ALA A 391 10.59 -39.14 -7.38
C ALA A 391 10.70 -40.10 -8.59
N MET A 392 10.56 -39.55 -9.80
CA MET A 392 10.64 -40.28 -11.07
C MET A 392 12.04 -40.25 -11.70
N SER A 393 12.98 -39.51 -11.12
CA SER A 393 14.34 -39.36 -11.66
C SER A 393 15.02 -40.69 -12.02
N PRO A 394 14.89 -41.80 -11.26
CA PRO A 394 15.55 -43.07 -11.62
C PRO A 394 14.96 -43.76 -12.86
N VAL A 395 13.77 -43.34 -13.31
CA VAL A 395 13.05 -43.94 -14.45
C VAL A 395 12.74 -42.95 -15.57
N THR A 396 13.40 -41.78 -15.56
CA THR A 396 13.13 -40.67 -16.51
C THR A 396 13.20 -41.10 -17.98
N GLY A 397 14.18 -41.92 -18.35
CA GLY A 397 14.37 -42.44 -19.73
C GLY A 397 13.63 -43.75 -20.04
N LYS A 398 12.81 -44.27 -19.13
CA LYS A 398 12.10 -45.55 -19.29
C LYS A 398 10.70 -45.36 -19.91
N SER A 399 10.11 -46.46 -20.37
CA SER A 399 8.77 -46.48 -20.99
C SER A 399 7.69 -46.00 -20.02
N PHE A 400 6.54 -45.61 -20.58
CA PHE A 400 5.37 -45.17 -19.80
C PHE A 400 4.96 -46.19 -18.72
N TRP A 401 4.94 -47.49 -19.06
CA TRP A 401 4.55 -48.55 -18.12
C TRP A 401 5.48 -48.67 -16.92
N VAL A 402 6.79 -48.49 -17.10
CA VAL A 402 7.75 -48.49 -15.99
C VAL A 402 7.52 -47.28 -15.09
N LYS A 403 7.21 -46.11 -15.68
CA LYS A 403 6.89 -44.90 -14.93
C LYS A 403 5.60 -45.04 -14.13
N ALA A 404 4.54 -45.56 -14.77
CA ALA A 404 3.26 -45.83 -14.12
C ALA A 404 3.41 -46.86 -12.99
N GLY A 405 4.16 -47.94 -13.23
CA GLY A 405 4.47 -48.94 -12.21
C GLY A 405 5.15 -48.34 -10.99
N ARG A 406 6.19 -47.51 -11.18
CA ARG A 406 6.86 -46.81 -10.06
C ARG A 406 5.90 -45.90 -9.30
N PHE A 407 5.04 -45.15 -9.99
CA PHE A 407 4.04 -44.30 -9.35
C PHE A 407 3.08 -45.10 -8.46
N ILE A 408 2.65 -46.28 -8.91
CA ILE A 408 1.73 -47.15 -8.18
C ILE A 408 2.45 -47.83 -7.00
N GLN A 409 3.70 -48.22 -7.18
CA GLN A 409 4.47 -48.97 -6.17
C GLN A 409 5.15 -48.10 -5.10
N LYS A 410 5.08 -46.76 -5.22
CA LYS A 410 5.74 -45.83 -4.29
C LYS A 410 4.71 -45.03 -3.47
N PRO A 411 4.28 -45.53 -2.30
CA PRO A 411 3.34 -44.84 -1.41
C PRO A 411 3.77 -43.42 -1.01
N GLY A 412 5.09 -43.16 -0.94
CA GLY A 412 5.64 -41.83 -0.67
C GLY A 412 5.18 -40.76 -1.66
N ILE A 413 4.97 -41.11 -2.94
CA ILE A 413 4.45 -40.16 -3.94
C ILE A 413 3.02 -39.76 -3.59
N TRP A 414 2.18 -40.74 -3.23
CA TRP A 414 0.77 -40.48 -2.90
C TRP A 414 0.64 -39.62 -1.65
N ALA A 415 1.45 -39.88 -0.63
CA ALA A 415 1.48 -39.10 0.61
C ALA A 415 1.87 -37.64 0.35
N VAL A 416 2.91 -37.40 -0.46
CA VAL A 416 3.34 -36.03 -0.81
C VAL A 416 2.27 -35.32 -1.63
N LEU A 417 1.70 -35.96 -2.65
CA LEU A 417 0.62 -35.37 -3.46
C LEU A 417 -0.62 -35.04 -2.62
N GLY A 418 -1.01 -35.95 -1.73
CA GLY A 418 -2.10 -35.75 -0.78
C GLY A 418 -1.84 -34.54 0.13
N TYR A 419 -0.64 -34.46 0.69
CA TYR A 419 -0.20 -33.31 1.48
C TYR A 419 -0.24 -32.01 0.66
N ARG A 420 0.30 -31.98 -0.56
CA ARG A 420 0.35 -30.75 -1.38
C ARG A 420 -1.05 -30.18 -1.63
N LEU A 421 -2.00 -31.04 -1.97
CA LEU A 421 -3.39 -30.64 -2.17
C LEU A 421 -4.06 -30.22 -0.85
N GLY A 422 -3.81 -30.95 0.23
CA GLY A 422 -4.28 -30.60 1.57
C GLY A 422 -3.76 -29.23 2.05
N HIS A 423 -2.46 -28.97 1.90
CA HIS A 423 -1.81 -27.70 2.22
C HIS A 423 -2.38 -26.55 1.39
N PHE A 424 -2.59 -26.78 0.09
CA PHE A 424 -3.24 -25.81 -0.79
C PHE A 424 -4.66 -25.44 -0.35
N LEU A 425 -5.45 -26.42 0.12
CA LEU A 425 -6.77 -26.16 0.71
C LEU A 425 -6.66 -25.44 2.05
N TYR A 426 -5.67 -25.77 2.87
CA TYR A 426 -5.40 -25.14 4.17
C TYR A 426 -5.07 -23.64 4.07
N LEU A 427 -4.29 -23.23 3.06
CA LEU A 427 -3.95 -21.82 2.85
C LEU A 427 -5.17 -20.95 2.48
N ARG A 428 -6.30 -21.55 2.10
CA ARG A 428 -7.52 -20.83 1.73
C ARG A 428 -8.38 -20.55 2.95
N ARG A 429 -8.46 -19.27 3.34
CA ARG A 429 -9.13 -18.85 4.59
C ARG A 429 -10.66 -18.62 4.48
N PHE A 430 -11.29 -18.86 3.32
CA PHE A 430 -12.73 -18.64 3.14
C PHE A 430 -13.57 -19.88 3.51
N LEU A 431 -14.84 -19.66 3.89
CA LEU A 431 -15.69 -20.66 4.54
C LEU A 431 -15.85 -21.98 3.73
N PRO A 432 -16.21 -21.96 2.43
CA PRO A 432 -16.27 -23.19 1.62
C PRO A 432 -14.95 -23.99 1.57
N ALA A 433 -13.79 -23.32 1.57
CA ALA A 433 -12.51 -24.04 1.55
C ALA A 433 -12.24 -24.79 2.86
N ARG A 434 -12.69 -24.25 4.00
CA ARG A 434 -12.56 -24.94 5.31
C ARG A 434 -13.42 -26.20 5.37
N LEU A 435 -14.64 -26.14 4.83
CA LEU A 435 -15.51 -27.32 4.72
C LEU A 435 -14.88 -28.37 3.78
N LEU A 436 -14.36 -27.94 2.63
CA LEU A 436 -13.66 -28.82 1.70
C LEU A 436 -12.42 -29.46 2.33
N LEU A 437 -11.62 -28.71 3.10
CA LEU A 437 -10.47 -29.25 3.82
C LEU A 437 -10.89 -30.31 4.84
N MET A 438 -11.99 -30.08 5.57
CA MET A 438 -12.51 -31.06 6.54
C MET A 438 -12.88 -32.38 5.86
N LEU A 439 -13.63 -32.31 4.75
CA LEU A 439 -13.97 -33.48 3.94
C LEU A 439 -12.72 -34.15 3.37
N TYR A 440 -11.77 -33.37 2.85
CA TYR A 440 -10.51 -33.87 2.29
C TYR A 440 -9.65 -34.60 3.34
N ARG A 441 -9.63 -34.12 4.59
CA ARG A 441 -8.94 -34.80 5.70
C ARG A 441 -9.49 -36.20 5.95
N ILE A 442 -10.81 -36.35 5.96
CA ILE A 442 -11.48 -37.62 6.27
C ILE A 442 -11.42 -38.56 5.07
N LEU A 443 -11.70 -38.05 3.87
CA LEU A 443 -11.88 -38.88 2.68
C LEU A 443 -10.57 -39.21 1.95
N VAL A 444 -9.51 -38.41 2.13
CA VAL A 444 -8.25 -38.58 1.39
C VAL A 444 -7.05 -38.75 2.33
N LEU A 445 -6.81 -37.80 3.24
CA LEU A 445 -5.60 -37.84 4.08
C LEU A 445 -5.63 -38.97 5.11
N LEU A 446 -6.79 -39.28 5.71
CA LEU A 446 -6.91 -40.37 6.67
C LEU A 446 -6.66 -41.74 6.01
N PRO A 447 -7.29 -42.11 4.88
CA PRO A 447 -6.94 -43.33 4.15
C PRO A 447 -5.47 -43.39 3.73
N LEU A 448 -4.91 -42.29 3.20
CA LEU A 448 -3.48 -42.25 2.85
C LEU A 448 -2.59 -42.50 4.07
N LYS A 449 -2.91 -41.91 5.23
CA LYS A 449 -2.19 -42.16 6.48
C LYS A 449 -2.24 -43.64 6.86
N LEU A 450 -3.42 -44.26 6.84
CA LEU A 450 -3.61 -45.66 7.22
C LEU A 450 -2.92 -46.63 6.25
N LEU A 451 -3.00 -46.37 4.95
CA LEU A 451 -2.42 -47.24 3.92
C LEU A 451 -0.90 -47.12 3.80
N THR A 452 -0.35 -45.91 3.98
CA THR A 452 1.07 -45.64 3.74
C THR A 452 1.91 -45.64 5.01
N GLY A 453 1.29 -45.48 6.19
CA GLY A 453 1.99 -45.26 7.45
C GLY A 453 2.78 -43.94 7.50
N ILE A 454 2.44 -42.99 6.62
CA ILE A 454 3.07 -41.67 6.52
C ILE A 454 2.06 -40.62 6.99
N GLU A 455 2.46 -39.85 8.00
CA GLU A 455 1.64 -38.81 8.60
C GLU A 455 2.25 -37.43 8.37
N ILE A 456 1.62 -36.65 7.48
CA ILE A 456 1.99 -35.28 7.16
C ILE A 456 0.73 -34.41 7.22
N TYR A 457 0.78 -33.33 8.00
CA TYR A 457 -0.36 -32.46 8.20
C TYR A 457 -0.42 -31.33 7.18
N PRO A 458 -1.62 -30.89 6.73
CA PRO A 458 -1.79 -29.73 5.87
C PRO A 458 -1.17 -28.44 6.38
N GLU A 459 -0.99 -28.30 7.69
CA GLU A 459 -0.38 -27.15 8.35
C GLU A 459 1.13 -27.05 8.12
N THR A 460 1.79 -28.20 7.92
CA THR A 460 3.24 -28.33 7.77
C THR A 460 3.73 -27.51 6.57
N LYS A 461 4.89 -26.88 6.67
CA LYS A 461 5.50 -26.14 5.55
C LYS A 461 6.64 -26.95 4.97
N ILE A 462 6.51 -27.36 3.71
CA ILE A 462 7.52 -28.17 3.02
C ILE A 462 7.88 -27.49 1.70
N GLY A 463 9.17 -27.27 1.46
CA GLY A 463 9.72 -26.73 0.21
C GLY A 463 9.54 -27.67 -0.97
N SER A 464 9.92 -27.25 -2.16
CA SER A 464 9.78 -28.03 -3.39
C SER A 464 10.79 -29.18 -3.50
N GLY A 465 10.54 -30.15 -4.37
CA GLY A 465 11.43 -31.29 -4.58
C GLY A 465 11.49 -32.23 -3.37
N PHE A 466 10.46 -32.25 -2.53
CA PHE A 466 10.42 -33.13 -1.35
C PHE A 466 10.16 -34.56 -1.78
N TYR A 467 10.95 -35.49 -1.24
CA TYR A 467 10.95 -36.87 -1.70
C TYR A 467 11.02 -37.87 -0.54
N ILE A 468 10.13 -38.86 -0.58
CA ILE A 468 10.10 -40.00 0.34
C ILE A 468 10.50 -41.25 -0.45
N GLU A 469 11.69 -41.78 -0.19
CA GLU A 469 12.22 -42.94 -0.94
C GLU A 469 11.58 -44.25 -0.49
N HIS A 470 11.45 -44.43 0.83
CA HIS A 470 10.87 -45.61 1.46
C HIS A 470 9.72 -45.21 2.37
N TYR A 471 8.67 -46.03 2.40
CA TYR A 471 7.45 -45.76 3.15
C TYR A 471 7.43 -46.51 4.49
N GLY A 472 6.52 -46.09 5.38
CA GLY A 472 6.27 -46.75 6.67
C GLY A 472 6.81 -45.96 7.87
N CYS A 473 5.92 -45.74 8.85
CA CYS A 473 6.20 -45.13 10.15
C CYS A 473 6.89 -43.75 10.09
N ILE A 474 6.49 -42.90 9.13
CA ILE A 474 6.98 -41.52 9.03
C ILE A 474 5.98 -40.59 9.71
N PHE A 475 6.47 -39.71 10.59
CA PHE A 475 5.66 -38.67 11.24
C PHE A 475 6.31 -37.31 11.09
N ILE A 476 5.58 -36.32 10.57
CA ILE A 476 6.01 -34.93 10.48
C ILE A 476 4.98 -34.05 11.17
N ALA A 477 5.40 -33.37 12.22
CA ALA A 477 4.52 -32.54 13.04
C ALA A 477 3.91 -31.35 12.24
N PRO A 478 2.69 -30.90 12.58
CA PRO A 478 2.01 -29.77 11.91
C PRO A 478 2.79 -28.45 11.91
N THR A 479 3.67 -28.26 12.89
CA THR A 479 4.47 -27.04 13.07
C THR A 479 5.86 -27.11 12.43
N ALA A 480 6.23 -28.27 11.86
CA ALA A 480 7.53 -28.45 11.24
C ALA A 480 7.68 -27.61 9.96
N VAL A 481 8.91 -27.17 9.70
CA VAL A 481 9.30 -26.49 8.48
C VAL A 481 10.41 -27.29 7.83
N ILE A 482 10.24 -27.65 6.56
CA ILE A 482 11.21 -28.41 5.77
C ILE A 482 11.53 -27.61 4.51
N GLY A 483 12.81 -27.45 4.21
CA GLY A 483 13.31 -26.77 3.03
C GLY A 483 13.07 -27.54 1.73
N ARG A 484 13.75 -27.09 0.68
CA ARG A 484 13.73 -27.65 -0.67
C ARG A 484 14.62 -28.87 -0.78
N ASN A 485 14.29 -29.77 -1.69
CA ASN A 485 15.11 -30.94 -2.04
C ASN A 485 15.48 -31.82 -0.83
N CYS A 486 14.62 -31.92 0.18
CA CYS A 486 14.84 -32.84 1.30
C CYS A 486 14.39 -34.26 0.98
N THR A 487 15.15 -35.26 1.42
CA THR A 487 14.82 -36.68 1.25
C THR A 487 14.60 -37.34 2.59
N ILE A 488 13.49 -38.07 2.72
CA ILE A 488 13.15 -38.79 3.95
C ILE A 488 13.04 -40.29 3.67
N PHE A 489 13.63 -41.08 4.57
CA PHE A 489 13.56 -42.53 4.60
C PHE A 489 12.52 -43.00 5.63
N GLN A 490 12.22 -44.30 5.65
CA GLN A 490 11.23 -44.91 6.53
C GLN A 490 11.55 -44.71 8.02
N GLY A 491 10.53 -44.71 8.88
CA GLY A 491 10.71 -44.64 10.34
C GLY A 491 11.13 -43.28 10.89
N VAL A 492 11.17 -42.22 10.07
CA VAL A 492 11.59 -40.88 10.49
C VAL A 492 10.51 -40.15 11.29
N THR A 493 10.92 -39.42 12.33
CA THR A 493 10.01 -38.56 13.10
C THR A 493 10.57 -37.15 13.22
N VAL A 494 9.84 -36.16 12.71
CA VAL A 494 10.07 -34.74 12.97
C VAL A 494 9.00 -34.28 13.95
N GLY A 495 9.38 -34.20 15.23
CA GLY A 495 8.46 -34.09 16.35
C GLY A 495 8.71 -32.88 17.24
N VAL A 496 7.70 -32.59 18.06
CA VAL A 496 7.79 -31.58 19.11
C VAL A 496 8.39 -32.24 20.35
N ALA A 497 9.25 -31.53 21.08
CA ALA A 497 9.75 -31.99 22.37
C ALA A 497 8.62 -32.05 23.42
N LEU A 498 8.78 -32.86 24.45
CA LEU A 498 7.80 -32.95 25.54
C LEU A 498 7.58 -31.56 26.17
N GLY A 499 6.33 -31.10 26.25
CA GLY A 499 5.98 -29.75 26.73
C GLY A 499 6.27 -28.61 25.74
N GLY A 500 6.88 -28.90 24.59
CA GLY A 500 7.15 -27.94 23.53
C GLY A 500 5.90 -27.59 22.71
N ARG A 501 5.97 -26.48 21.95
CA ARG A 501 4.90 -26.03 21.05
C ARG A 501 5.26 -26.08 19.56
N LYS A 502 6.54 -26.29 19.24
CA LYS A 502 7.10 -26.23 17.88
C LYS A 502 8.02 -27.42 17.60
N ALA A 503 7.96 -27.90 16.36
CA ALA A 503 8.90 -28.85 15.81
C ALA A 503 10.02 -28.11 15.07
N GLY A 504 11.09 -28.82 14.74
CA GLY A 504 12.29 -28.23 14.15
C GLY A 504 12.11 -27.66 12.76
N VAL A 505 13.04 -26.79 12.39
CA VAL A 505 13.23 -26.22 11.07
C VAL A 505 14.36 -26.97 10.37
N ILE A 506 14.08 -27.54 9.22
CA ILE A 506 15.05 -28.28 8.39
C ILE A 506 15.35 -27.44 7.15
N GLY A 507 16.63 -27.18 6.89
CA GLY A 507 17.13 -26.44 5.74
C GLY A 507 16.92 -27.13 4.38
N ASP A 508 17.55 -26.61 3.36
CA ASP A 508 17.52 -27.10 1.98
C ASP A 508 18.53 -28.27 1.79
N ASN A 509 18.24 -29.19 0.88
CA ASN A 509 19.08 -30.34 0.49
C ASN A 509 19.43 -31.34 1.62
N VAL A 510 18.58 -31.45 2.62
CA VAL A 510 18.79 -32.35 3.77
C VAL A 510 18.34 -33.79 3.48
N ILE A 511 19.18 -34.77 3.82
CA ILE A 511 18.86 -36.19 3.73
C ILE A 511 18.66 -36.76 5.13
N ILE A 512 17.49 -37.33 5.41
CA ILE A 512 17.13 -37.89 6.71
C ILE A 512 16.98 -39.40 6.57
N CYS A 513 18.00 -40.14 6.99
CA CYS A 513 18.08 -41.59 6.84
C CYS A 513 17.13 -42.33 7.79
N ALA A 514 16.98 -43.63 7.53
CA ALA A 514 15.95 -44.46 8.14
C ALA A 514 15.98 -44.43 9.68
N GLY A 515 14.82 -44.28 10.31
CA GLY A 515 14.66 -44.32 11.76
C GLY A 515 15.07 -43.05 12.53
N ALA A 516 15.61 -42.03 11.87
CA ALA A 516 16.07 -40.82 12.56
C ALA A 516 14.93 -40.02 13.23
N LYS A 517 15.23 -39.41 14.38
CA LYS A 517 14.30 -38.61 15.20
C LYS A 517 14.86 -37.20 15.38
N ILE A 518 14.10 -36.20 14.96
CA ILE A 518 14.43 -34.77 15.06
C ILE A 518 13.38 -34.17 15.99
N ILE A 519 13.78 -33.84 17.22
CA ILE A 519 12.84 -33.54 18.30
C ILE A 519 13.14 -32.17 18.90
N GLY A 520 12.12 -31.31 18.94
CA GLY A 520 12.20 -29.97 19.54
C GLY A 520 12.30 -28.83 18.52
N ASP A 521 12.30 -27.60 19.03
CA ASP A 521 12.42 -26.36 18.25
C ASP A 521 13.91 -26.13 17.90
N ILE A 522 14.46 -27.04 17.08
CA ILE A 522 15.86 -27.03 16.65
C ILE A 522 15.98 -26.67 15.17
N VAL A 523 17.13 -26.14 14.79
CA VAL A 523 17.47 -25.77 13.41
C VAL A 523 18.49 -26.76 12.84
N VAL A 524 18.15 -27.39 11.73
CA VAL A 524 19.08 -28.16 10.91
C VAL A 524 19.42 -27.32 9.69
N GLY A 525 20.72 -27.06 9.50
CA GLY A 525 21.28 -26.30 8.40
C GLY A 525 21.06 -26.92 7.02
N ASP A 526 21.60 -26.26 6.00
CA ASP A 526 21.55 -26.68 4.62
C ASP A 526 22.58 -27.78 4.31
N ASN A 527 22.28 -28.61 3.31
CA ASN A 527 23.16 -29.69 2.84
C ASN A 527 23.52 -30.73 3.94
N VAL A 528 22.67 -30.95 4.94
CA VAL A 528 22.96 -31.90 6.01
C VAL A 528 22.59 -33.35 5.64
N VAL A 529 23.36 -34.33 6.11
CA VAL A 529 22.96 -35.75 6.12
C VAL A 529 22.80 -36.23 7.56
N ILE A 530 21.60 -36.67 7.92
CA ILE A 530 21.28 -37.26 9.21
C ILE A 530 21.31 -38.77 9.06
N GLY A 531 22.23 -39.43 9.76
CA GLY A 531 22.45 -40.88 9.72
C GLY A 531 21.25 -41.69 10.21
N ALA A 532 21.26 -42.98 9.91
CA ALA A 532 20.18 -43.89 10.33
C ALA A 532 20.09 -43.96 11.86
N ASN A 533 18.88 -44.10 12.40
CA ASN A 533 18.56 -44.19 13.83
C ASN A 533 19.15 -43.06 14.71
N THR A 534 19.47 -41.92 14.11
CA THR A 534 20.08 -40.79 14.79
C THR A 534 19.03 -39.97 15.52
N VAL A 535 19.33 -39.49 16.73
CA VAL A 535 18.43 -38.62 17.51
C VAL A 535 19.04 -37.23 17.62
N VAL A 536 18.44 -36.28 16.92
CA VAL A 536 18.85 -34.88 16.87
C VAL A 536 18.03 -34.08 17.87
N THR A 537 18.70 -33.54 18.88
CA THR A 537 18.10 -32.74 19.97
C THR A 537 18.72 -31.35 20.10
N ARG A 538 19.65 -31.00 19.22
CA ARG A 538 20.37 -29.72 19.19
C ARG A 538 20.47 -29.25 17.73
N ASP A 539 20.75 -27.97 17.57
CA ASP A 539 20.97 -27.37 16.26
C ASP A 539 22.15 -28.03 15.54
N VAL A 540 22.04 -28.14 14.22
CA VAL A 540 23.03 -28.74 13.33
C VAL A 540 23.44 -27.70 12.30
N GLU A 541 24.73 -27.46 12.16
CA GLU A 541 25.30 -26.52 11.19
C GLU A 541 25.14 -26.99 9.73
N ASP A 542 25.49 -26.14 8.77
CA ASP A 542 25.43 -26.48 7.34
C ASP A 542 26.54 -27.46 6.94
N ASN A 543 26.34 -28.19 5.85
CA ASN A 543 27.39 -28.99 5.18
C ASN A 543 28.03 -30.08 6.06
N VAL A 544 27.26 -30.69 6.96
CA VAL A 544 27.74 -31.76 7.85
C VAL A 544 26.96 -33.05 7.72
N ILE A 545 27.61 -34.12 8.14
CA ILE A 545 27.01 -35.43 8.34
C ILE A 545 26.93 -35.66 9.85
N VAL A 546 25.74 -35.92 10.37
CA VAL A 546 25.51 -36.19 11.80
C VAL A 546 25.01 -37.62 12.00
N ALA A 547 25.48 -38.29 13.05
CA ALA A 547 25.01 -39.61 13.44
C ALA A 547 25.05 -39.83 14.95
N GLY A 548 24.27 -40.79 15.45
CA GLY A 548 24.31 -41.24 16.85
C GLY A 548 23.13 -40.78 17.71
N VAL A 549 23.16 -41.18 18.98
CA VAL A 549 22.15 -40.88 20.00
C VAL A 549 22.85 -40.43 21.29
N PRO A 550 22.94 -39.12 21.58
CA PRO A 550 22.52 -38.00 20.75
C PRO A 550 23.40 -37.83 19.50
N ALA A 551 22.89 -37.13 18.49
CA ALA A 551 23.60 -36.87 17.25
C ALA A 551 24.91 -36.09 17.48
N VAL A 552 25.99 -36.52 16.84
CA VAL A 552 27.29 -35.82 16.76
C VAL A 552 27.72 -35.68 15.30
N VAL A 553 28.51 -34.64 15.00
CA VAL A 553 29.09 -34.46 13.67
C VAL A 553 30.16 -35.53 13.44
N ILE A 554 30.01 -36.32 12.37
CA ILE A 554 30.92 -37.41 12.00
C ILE A 554 31.70 -37.15 10.70
N GLY A 555 31.35 -36.09 9.98
CA GLY A 555 32.01 -35.71 8.75
C GLY A 555 31.45 -34.42 8.17
N ARG A 556 32.16 -33.86 7.19
CA ARG A 556 31.67 -32.74 6.37
C ARG A 556 31.17 -33.27 5.03
N ARG A 557 30.20 -32.56 4.48
CA ARG A 557 29.63 -32.82 3.17
C ARG A 557 30.05 -31.68 2.25
N ASP A 558 30.91 -31.99 1.29
CA ASP A 558 31.36 -31.03 0.28
C ASP A 558 30.26 -30.69 -0.74
#